data_AF-A0A2V9ZMG0-F1
#
_entry.id   AF-A0A2V9ZMG0-F1
#
_cell.length_a   1.000
_cell.length_b   1.000
_cell.length_c   1.000
_cell.angle_alpha   90.00
_cell.angle_beta   90.00
_cell.angle_gamma   90.00
#
_symmetry.space_group_name_H-M   'P 1'
#
loop_
_entity.id
_entity.type
_entity.pdbx_description
1 polymer ?
#
loop_
_entity_poly.entity_id
_entity_poly.type
_entity_poly.pdbx_seq_one_letter_code
_entity_poly.pdbx_strand_id
1 'polypeptide(L)'
;MTALPACNSTRFRITTTASADSSRVYLGNCDAGNIAIIRASDATPLVNLPAPVSAATGPTLTIPAASQSGLNTTYSYAIAKPPAPPLQIGMSVVIKGFMNTDDGTFAITALGPGTFTVLNPSGVTAVAQNGTGVATPPLQSPVFVLAGP
;
A
#
# COMPACT_ATOMS: atom_id res chain seq x y z
N MET A 1 -0.53 16.56 10.71
CA MET A 1 -1.31 15.30 10.67
C MET A 1 -0.42 14.22 10.09
N THR A 2 0.13 13.36 10.94
CA THR A 2 1.00 12.23 10.57
C THR A 2 0.13 11.07 10.11
N ALA A 3 0.21 10.72 8.82
CA ALA A 3 -0.39 9.50 8.31
C ALA A 3 0.36 8.29 8.88
N LEU A 4 -0.31 7.48 9.69
CA LEU A 4 0.19 6.16 10.06
C LEU A 4 0.07 5.27 8.80
N PRO A 5 1.17 4.70 8.28
CA PRO A 5 1.09 3.83 7.12
C PRO A 5 0.49 2.50 7.57
N ALA A 6 -0.75 2.25 7.18
CA ALA A 6 -1.44 1.00 7.48
C ALA A 6 -0.94 -0.10 6.51
N CYS A 7 0.01 -0.91 6.97
CA CYS A 7 0.31 -2.23 6.41
C CYS A 7 -0.86 -3.20 6.70
N ASN A 8 -2.07 -2.91 6.20
CA ASN A 8 -3.28 -3.62 6.62
C ASN A 8 -3.67 -4.80 5.70
N SER A 9 -2.69 -5.64 5.37
CA SER A 9 -2.92 -6.96 4.76
C SER A 9 -1.70 -7.88 5.00
N THR A 10 -1.58 -8.31 6.25
CA THR A 10 -0.96 -9.57 6.72
C THR A 10 0.20 -10.18 5.91
N ARG A 11 1.41 -9.67 6.14
CA ARG A 11 2.60 -10.49 6.39
C ARG A 11 3.67 -9.59 7.01
N PHE A 12 4.10 -9.88 8.23
CA PHE A 12 5.31 -9.30 8.80
C PHE A 12 6.48 -9.70 7.89
N ARG A 13 6.94 -8.76 7.07
CA ARG A 13 8.05 -8.99 6.14
C ARG A 13 9.31 -8.41 6.75
N ILE A 14 10.04 -9.28 7.42
CA ILE A 14 11.45 -9.04 7.73
C ILE A 14 12.30 -9.57 6.57
N THR A 15 13.26 -8.79 6.13
CA THR A 15 14.42 -9.29 5.38
C THR A 15 15.66 -9.06 6.22
N THR A 16 16.47 -10.10 6.40
CA THR A 16 17.75 -9.99 7.10
C THR A 16 18.87 -10.49 6.22
N THR A 17 20.04 -9.86 6.36
CA THR A 17 21.28 -10.38 5.82
C THR A 17 22.43 -10.03 6.75
N ALA A 18 23.48 -10.86 6.77
CA ALA A 18 24.69 -10.59 7.53
C ALA A 18 25.75 -9.99 6.61
N SER A 19 26.61 -9.15 7.19
CA SER A 19 27.83 -8.70 6.52
C SER A 19 28.78 -9.88 6.27
N ALA A 20 29.56 -9.83 5.21
CA ALA A 20 30.51 -10.88 4.84
C ALA A 20 31.54 -11.16 5.95
N ASP A 21 31.91 -10.14 6.72
CA ASP A 21 32.80 -10.22 7.88
C ASP A 21 32.08 -10.62 9.18
N SER A 22 30.78 -10.91 9.12
CA SER A 22 29.91 -11.23 10.26
C SER A 22 29.83 -10.16 11.35
N SER A 23 30.31 -8.93 11.10
CA SER A 23 30.32 -7.87 12.11
C SER A 23 28.95 -7.19 12.28
N ARG A 24 28.07 -7.32 11.28
CA ARG A 24 26.79 -6.62 11.20
C ARG A 24 25.67 -7.51 10.67
N VAL A 25 24.45 -7.24 11.14
CA VAL A 25 23.20 -7.74 10.60
C VAL A 25 22.41 -6.55 10.06
N TYR A 26 21.99 -6.63 8.81
CA TYR A 26 21.09 -5.69 8.17
C TYR A 26 19.67 -6.23 8.30
N LEU A 27 18.76 -5.43 8.85
CA LEU A 27 17.38 -5.78 9.13
C LEU A 27 16.47 -4.79 8.43
N GLY A 28 15.56 -5.28 7.59
CA GLY A 28 14.52 -4.48 6.94
C GLY A 28 13.17 -4.90 7.47
N ASN A 29 12.41 -3.95 8.01
CA ASN A 29 11.08 -4.19 8.56
C ASN A 29 10.04 -3.35 7.82
N CYS A 30 9.16 -4.03 7.09
CA CYS A 30 8.02 -3.41 6.42
C CYS A 30 7.06 -2.68 7.37
N ASP A 31 6.70 -3.34 8.47
CA ASP A 31 5.58 -2.92 9.32
C ASP A 31 5.99 -1.82 10.31
N ALA A 32 7.25 -1.86 10.75
CA ALA A 32 7.85 -0.76 11.51
C ALA A 32 8.41 0.35 10.60
N GLY A 33 8.38 0.15 9.28
CA GLY A 33 8.79 1.15 8.30
C GLY A 33 10.25 1.60 8.47
N ASN A 34 11.15 0.69 8.83
CA ASN A 34 12.54 1.02 9.11
C ASN A 34 13.54 -0.05 8.60
N ILE A 35 14.77 0.41 8.40
CA ILE A 35 15.96 -0.41 8.17
C ILE A 35 16.90 -0.18 9.36
N ALA A 36 17.38 -1.26 9.95
CA ALA A 36 18.36 -1.22 11.01
C ALA A 36 19.65 -1.94 10.61
N ILE A 37 20.79 -1.40 11.06
CA ILE A 37 22.07 -2.11 11.07
C ILE A 37 22.37 -2.42 12.52
N ILE A 38 22.54 -3.69 12.83
CA ILE A 38 22.77 -4.20 14.18
C ILE A 38 24.19 -4.75 14.23
N ARG A 39 24.99 -4.37 15.23
CA ARG A 39 26.28 -4.98 15.48
C ARG A 39 26.07 -6.40 16.01
N ALA A 40 26.72 -7.38 15.38
CA ALA A 40 26.50 -8.79 15.72
C ALA A 40 27.05 -9.17 17.10
N SER A 41 28.11 -8.52 17.58
CA SER A 41 28.82 -8.89 18.81
C SER A 41 28.02 -8.66 20.09
N ASP A 42 27.13 -7.66 20.08
CA ASP A 42 26.40 -7.20 21.29
C ASP A 42 24.92 -6.86 21.00
N ALA A 43 24.44 -7.17 19.79
CA ALA A 43 23.09 -6.86 19.31
C ALA A 43 22.72 -5.36 19.39
N THR A 44 23.70 -4.46 19.39
CA THR A 44 23.42 -3.02 19.48
C THR A 44 23.04 -2.43 18.11
N PRO A 45 21.95 -1.62 18.02
CA PRO A 45 21.62 -0.92 16.79
C PRO A 45 22.67 0.18 16.53
N LEU A 46 23.35 0.10 15.40
CA LEU A 46 24.32 1.08 14.93
C LEU A 46 23.64 2.21 14.15
N VAL A 47 22.64 1.83 13.35
CA VAL A 47 21.90 2.75 12.47
C VAL A 47 20.46 2.30 12.45
N ASN A 48 19.54 3.27 12.51
CA ASN A 48 18.12 3.05 12.31
C ASN A 48 17.59 4.14 11.37
N LEU A 49 17.19 3.76 10.16
CA LEU A 49 16.72 4.66 9.12
C LEU A 49 15.27 4.33 8.78
N PRO A 50 14.43 5.32 8.45
CA PRO A 50 13.15 5.04 7.83
C PRO A 50 13.34 4.19 6.57
N ALA A 51 12.47 3.21 6.37
CA ALA A 51 12.47 2.42 5.14
C ALA A 51 12.17 3.38 3.97
N PRO A 52 12.84 3.19 2.81
CA PRO A 52 12.45 3.89 1.59
C PRO A 52 10.97 3.60 1.34
N VAL A 53 10.16 4.65 1.26
CA VAL A 53 8.79 4.49 0.76
C VAL A 53 8.87 3.99 -0.67
N SER A 54 8.06 2.98 -1.02
CA SER A 54 8.02 2.51 -2.40
C SER A 54 7.79 3.68 -3.35
N ALA A 55 8.70 3.88 -4.30
CA ALA A 55 8.51 4.82 -5.41
C ALA A 55 7.49 4.31 -6.45
N ALA A 56 6.96 3.10 -6.25
CA ALA A 56 5.95 2.50 -7.11
C ALA A 56 4.64 3.28 -6.99
N THR A 57 4.32 4.08 -7.99
CA THR A 57 3.00 4.69 -8.16
C THR A 57 2.04 3.66 -8.73
N GLY A 58 0.90 3.45 -8.08
CA GLY A 58 -0.16 2.62 -8.65
C GLY A 58 -0.99 3.40 -9.67
N PRO A 59 -2.01 2.76 -10.27
CA PRO A 59 -2.82 3.38 -11.31
C PRO A 59 -3.69 4.53 -10.76
N THR A 60 -3.89 5.54 -11.61
CA THR A 60 -4.96 6.52 -11.45
C THR A 60 -6.24 5.98 -12.08
N LEU A 61 -7.38 6.15 -11.40
CA LEU A 61 -8.66 5.57 -11.74
C LEU A 61 -9.70 6.66 -12.03
N THR A 62 -10.58 6.42 -13.00
CA THR A 62 -11.89 7.09 -13.08
C THR A 62 -12.93 6.16 -12.48
N ILE A 63 -13.81 6.71 -11.63
CA ILE A 63 -14.75 5.94 -10.80
C ILE A 63 -16.17 6.49 -11.02
N PRO A 64 -16.93 5.93 -11.98
CA PRO A 64 -18.23 6.46 -12.35
C PRO A 64 -19.40 5.97 -11.48
N ALA A 65 -19.19 4.96 -10.64
CA ALA A 65 -20.26 4.39 -9.84
C ALA A 65 -19.75 3.70 -8.59
N ALA A 66 -20.60 3.70 -7.57
CA ALA A 66 -20.45 2.97 -6.32
C ALA A 66 -21.74 2.19 -6.02
N SER A 67 -21.62 1.03 -5.40
CA SER A 67 -22.74 0.20 -4.96
C SER A 67 -22.44 -0.36 -3.58
N GLN A 68 -23.25 0.03 -2.59
CA GLN A 68 -23.09 -0.39 -1.21
C GLN A 68 -23.88 -1.67 -0.95
N SER A 69 -23.26 -2.61 -0.22
CA SER A 69 -23.92 -3.79 0.34
C SER A 69 -23.33 -4.14 1.70
N GLY A 70 -24.14 -3.99 2.76
CA GLY A 70 -23.71 -4.19 4.14
C GLY A 70 -22.59 -3.22 4.51
N LEU A 71 -21.44 -3.76 4.95
CA LEU A 71 -20.26 -2.95 5.31
C LEU A 71 -19.35 -2.61 4.11
N ASN A 72 -19.64 -3.17 2.94
CA ASN A 72 -18.77 -3.08 1.78
C ASN A 72 -19.36 -2.14 0.73
N THR A 73 -18.48 -1.42 0.04
CA THR A 73 -18.84 -0.63 -1.14
C THR A 73 -17.98 -1.08 -2.31
N THR A 74 -18.65 -1.39 -3.43
CA THR A 74 -18.02 -1.81 -4.67
C THR A 74 -18.07 -0.66 -5.67
N TYR A 75 -16.90 -0.29 -6.17
CA TYR A 75 -16.71 0.79 -7.13
C TYR A 75 -16.48 0.21 -8.53
N SER A 76 -17.16 0.76 -9.53
CA SER A 76 -16.77 0.57 -10.92
C SER A 76 -15.59 1.48 -11.24
N TYR A 77 -14.65 1.01 -12.05
CA TYR A 77 -13.47 1.80 -12.41
C TYR A 77 -13.00 1.58 -13.84
N ALA A 78 -12.27 2.57 -14.36
CA ALA A 78 -11.36 2.42 -15.48
C ALA A 78 -9.99 3.01 -15.15
N ILE A 79 -8.94 2.49 -15.78
CA ILE A 79 -7.58 3.03 -15.68
C ILE A 79 -7.56 4.35 -16.47
N ALA A 80 -7.35 5.48 -15.80
CA ALA A 80 -7.43 6.80 -16.41
C ALA A 80 -6.31 7.06 -17.45
N LYS A 81 -5.12 6.48 -17.24
CA LYS A 81 -3.95 6.64 -18.12
C LYS A 81 -3.18 5.33 -18.30
N PRO A 82 -3.46 4.55 -19.37
CA PRO A 82 -2.63 3.42 -19.77
C PRO A 82 -1.32 3.87 -20.45
N PRO A 83 -0.23 3.08 -20.39
CA PRO A 83 -0.08 1.85 -19.61
C PRO A 83 0.15 2.17 -18.13
N ALA A 84 -0.54 1.43 -17.26
CA ALA A 84 -0.38 1.52 -15.81
C ALA A 84 -0.34 0.12 -15.19
N PRO A 85 0.28 -0.06 -14.01
CA PRO A 85 0.21 -1.31 -13.27
C PRO A 85 -1.25 -1.71 -13.01
N PRO A 86 -1.59 -3.01 -13.04
CA PRO A 86 -2.92 -3.47 -12.70
C PRO A 86 -3.24 -3.17 -11.24
N LEU A 87 -4.53 -2.98 -10.95
CA LEU A 87 -5.04 -2.87 -9.59
C LEU A 87 -4.89 -4.22 -8.87
N GLN A 88 -4.52 -4.19 -7.58
CA GLN A 88 -4.32 -5.39 -6.78
C GLN A 88 -5.04 -5.29 -5.43
N ILE A 89 -5.47 -6.44 -4.90
CA ILE A 89 -5.96 -6.54 -3.52
C ILE A 89 -4.85 -6.12 -2.56
N GLY A 90 -5.21 -5.37 -1.52
CA GLY A 90 -4.27 -4.82 -0.53
C GLY A 90 -3.63 -3.48 -0.91
N MET A 91 -3.84 -2.98 -2.13
CA MET A 91 -3.51 -1.59 -2.44
C MET A 91 -4.37 -0.63 -1.61
N SER A 92 -3.78 0.47 -1.18
CA SER A 92 -4.56 1.60 -0.66
C SER A 92 -5.06 2.43 -1.85
N VAL A 93 -6.31 2.86 -1.81
CA VAL A 93 -6.92 3.72 -2.82
C VAL A 93 -7.48 4.96 -2.15
N VAL A 94 -7.09 6.13 -2.66
CA VAL A 94 -7.67 7.42 -2.27
C VAL A 94 -8.71 7.79 -3.31
N ILE A 95 -9.98 7.80 -2.90
CA ILE A 95 -11.15 8.13 -3.71
C ILE A 95 -11.56 9.57 -3.41
N LYS A 96 -11.82 10.36 -4.46
CA LYS A 96 -12.27 11.75 -4.38
C LYS A 96 -13.28 12.10 -5.46
N GLY A 97 -14.11 13.11 -5.21
CA GLY A 97 -14.97 13.73 -6.22
C GLY A 97 -16.38 13.15 -6.28
N PHE A 98 -16.75 12.29 -5.34
CA PHE A 98 -18.15 11.98 -5.07
C PHE A 98 -18.79 13.12 -4.27
N MET A 99 -20.08 13.36 -4.50
CA MET A 99 -20.86 14.34 -3.73
C MET A 99 -21.44 13.76 -2.43
N ASN A 100 -21.01 12.56 -2.04
CA ASN A 100 -21.53 11.78 -0.91
C ASN A 100 -20.38 11.26 -0.02
N THR A 101 -20.67 10.26 0.81
CA THR A 101 -19.74 9.63 1.77
C THR A 101 -18.83 8.54 1.17
N ASP A 102 -18.75 8.43 -0.15
CA ASP A 102 -17.88 7.47 -0.84
C ASP A 102 -16.43 7.97 -1.01
N ASP A 103 -16.18 9.26 -0.75
CA ASP A 103 -14.83 9.82 -0.70
C ASP A 103 -14.06 9.33 0.53
N GLY A 104 -12.78 8.98 0.35
CA GLY A 104 -11.95 8.52 1.44
C GLY A 104 -10.71 7.74 1.02
N THR A 105 -9.98 7.25 2.02
CA THR A 105 -8.82 6.38 1.81
C THR A 105 -9.16 4.99 2.31
N PHE A 106 -9.09 4.00 1.43
CA PHE A 106 -9.50 2.64 1.73
C PHE A 106 -8.45 1.62 1.32
N ALA A 107 -8.54 0.40 1.86
CA ALA A 107 -7.80 -0.74 1.34
C ALA A 107 -8.71 -1.57 0.43
N ILE A 108 -8.19 -1.98 -0.72
CA ILE A 108 -8.91 -2.85 -1.66
C ILE A 108 -8.97 -4.27 -1.10
N THR A 109 -10.19 -4.78 -0.88
CA THR A 109 -10.42 -6.11 -0.29
C THR A 109 -10.82 -7.16 -1.33
N ALA A 110 -11.39 -6.75 -2.47
CA ALA A 110 -11.71 -7.64 -3.58
C ALA A 110 -11.62 -6.93 -4.94
N LEU A 111 -11.45 -7.72 -5.99
CA LEU A 111 -11.41 -7.26 -7.39
C LEU A 111 -12.41 -8.06 -8.23
N GLY A 112 -13.06 -7.36 -9.15
CA GLY A 112 -13.87 -7.96 -10.21
C GLY A 112 -13.55 -7.31 -11.56
N PRO A 113 -14.16 -7.79 -12.65
CA PRO A 113 -14.03 -7.14 -13.96
C PRO A 113 -14.49 -5.68 -13.88
N GLY A 114 -13.56 -4.74 -14.07
CA GLY A 114 -13.83 -3.29 -14.00
C GLY A 114 -14.35 -2.80 -12.65
N THR A 115 -14.17 -3.58 -11.57
CA THR A 115 -14.66 -3.24 -10.24
C THR A 115 -13.64 -3.55 -9.15
N PHE A 116 -13.70 -2.80 -8.05
CA PHE A 116 -12.99 -3.12 -6.81
C PHE A 116 -13.89 -2.87 -5.61
N THR A 117 -13.70 -3.64 -4.54
CA THR A 117 -14.48 -3.54 -3.31
C THR A 117 -13.60 -3.10 -2.16
N VAL A 118 -14.17 -2.29 -1.27
CA VAL A 118 -13.53 -1.85 -0.02
C VAL A 118 -14.51 -1.96 1.15
N LEU A 119 -13.98 -1.94 2.37
CA LEU A 119 -14.78 -1.75 3.57
C LEU A 119 -15.15 -0.25 3.68
N ASN A 120 -16.39 0.10 3.32
CA ASN A 120 -16.96 1.42 3.53
C ASN A 120 -18.42 1.26 4.00
N PRO A 121 -18.65 1.15 5.32
CA PRO A 121 -19.99 1.02 5.90
C PRO A 121 -20.87 2.26 5.72
N SER A 122 -20.25 3.39 5.37
CA SER A 122 -20.94 4.65 5.13
C SER A 122 -21.12 4.94 3.64
N GLY A 123 -20.73 4.04 2.74
CA GLY A 123 -20.86 4.25 1.31
C GLY A 123 -22.31 4.36 0.84
N VAL A 124 -22.51 4.80 -0.40
CA VAL A 124 -23.85 4.97 -0.97
C VAL A 124 -23.88 4.39 -2.38
N THR A 125 -25.00 3.75 -2.73
CA THR A 125 -25.21 3.33 -4.12
C THR A 125 -25.49 4.54 -5.00
N ALA A 126 -24.58 4.82 -5.92
CA ALA A 126 -24.61 5.99 -6.79
C ALA A 126 -24.09 5.65 -8.20
N VAL A 127 -24.70 6.24 -9.21
CA VAL A 127 -24.32 6.09 -10.63
C VAL A 127 -24.01 7.46 -11.24
N ALA A 128 -23.32 7.45 -12.39
CA ALA A 128 -22.96 8.65 -13.16
C ALA A 128 -22.19 9.70 -12.34
N GLN A 129 -21.26 9.23 -11.51
CA GLN A 129 -20.38 10.04 -10.68
C GLN A 129 -19.12 10.44 -11.47
N ASN A 130 -18.45 11.50 -11.03
CA ASN A 130 -17.16 11.93 -11.57
C ASN A 130 -16.03 11.63 -10.59
N GLY A 131 -16.12 10.47 -9.93
CA GLY A 131 -15.12 10.05 -8.96
C GLY A 131 -13.77 9.79 -9.61
N THR A 132 -12.72 10.03 -8.84
CA THR A 132 -11.33 9.73 -9.20
C THR A 132 -10.68 8.91 -8.10
N GLY A 133 -9.74 8.06 -8.48
CA GLY A 133 -8.98 7.23 -7.55
C GLY A 133 -7.49 7.32 -7.81
N VAL A 134 -6.69 7.28 -6.75
CA VAL A 134 -5.25 7.00 -6.86
C VAL A 134 -4.96 5.78 -6.02
N ALA A 135 -4.57 4.69 -6.68
CA ALA A 135 -4.12 3.49 -6.01
C ALA A 135 -2.62 3.59 -5.72
N THR A 136 -2.21 3.22 -4.52
CA THR A 136 -0.81 3.08 -4.12
C THR A 136 -0.57 1.65 -3.67
N PRO A 137 0.47 0.98 -4.20
CA PRO A 137 0.93 -0.30 -3.69
C PRO A 137 1.16 -0.23 -2.17
N PRO A 138 0.97 -1.34 -1.45
CA PRO A 138 1.47 -1.43 -0.09
C PRO A 138 2.98 -1.17 -0.08
N LEU A 139 3.49 -0.64 1.04
CA LEU A 139 4.92 -0.44 1.23
C LEU A 139 5.66 -1.76 0.95
N GLN A 140 6.58 -1.75 -0.01
CA GLN A 140 7.42 -2.91 -0.28
C GLN A 140 8.48 -3.04 0.80
N SER A 141 8.87 -4.28 1.09
CA SER A 141 10.01 -4.56 1.95
C SER A 141 11.26 -4.02 1.31
N PRO A 142 12.13 -3.31 2.05
CA PRO A 142 13.41 -2.93 1.51
C PRO A 142 14.17 -4.21 1.13
N VAL A 143 14.58 -4.28 -0.14
CA VAL A 143 15.43 -5.37 -0.63
C VAL A 143 16.87 -5.00 -0.32
N PHE A 144 17.56 -5.83 0.45
CA PHE A 144 19.00 -5.70 0.60
C PHE A 144 19.69 -6.30 -0.61
N VAL A 145 20.48 -5.47 -1.30
CA VAL A 145 21.43 -5.96 -2.30
C VAL A 145 22.79 -6.02 -1.63
N LEU A 146 23.31 -7.24 -1.44
CA LEU A 146 24.72 -7.44 -1.14
C LEU A 146 25.51 -7.11 -2.41
N ALA A 147 26.05 -5.90 -2.50
CA ALA A 147 27.07 -5.58 -3.50
C ALA A 147 28.37 -6.28 -3.07
N GLY A 148 28.68 -7.42 -3.68
CA GLY A 148 29.94 -8.13 -3.48
C GLY A 148 31.04 -7.61 -4.41
N PRO A 149 32.33 -7.80 -4.05
CA PRO A 149 33.32 -8.34 -4.98
C PRO A 149 33.15 -9.85 -5.18
#